data_AF-A0A5S4VEL0-F1
#
_entry.id   AF-A0A5S4VEL0-F1
#
_cell.length_a   1.000
_cell.length_b   1.000
_cell.length_c   1.000
_cell.angle_alpha   90.00
_cell.angle_beta   90.00
_cell.angle_gamma   90.00
#
_symmetry.space_group_name_H-M   'P 1'
#
loop_
_entity.id
_entity.type
_entity.pdbx_description
1 polymer ?
#
loop_
_entity_poly.entity_id
_entity_poly.type
_entity_poly.pdbx_seq_one_letter_code
_entity_poly.pdbx_strand_id
1 'polypeptide(L)'
;MTDCGCEKARAELEEYLHHELCREDAADIREHMENCADCRGEYRVGIAITEVVQRACKESAPEELRTVVLARIRDIQSDHGVLLVD
;
A
#
# COMPACT_ATOMS: atom_id res chain seq x y z
N MET A 1 -28.67 1.99 16.06
CA MET A 1 -27.41 2.73 15.86
C MET A 1 -26.83 2.18 14.58
N THR A 2 -26.81 3.00 13.53
CA THR A 2 -26.30 2.58 12.21
C THR A 2 -24.84 2.21 12.38
N ASP A 3 -24.48 0.98 12.03
CA ASP A 3 -23.10 0.56 11.94
C ASP A 3 -22.39 1.50 10.95
N CYS A 4 -21.42 2.26 11.44
CA CYS A 4 -20.67 3.21 10.64
C CYS A 4 -19.55 2.55 9.83
N GLY A 5 -19.40 1.21 9.91
CA GLY A 5 -18.38 0.45 9.18
C GLY A 5 -17.00 0.47 9.83
N CYS A 6 -16.85 1.10 11.01
CA CYS A 6 -15.57 1.20 11.71
C CYS A 6 -14.99 -0.15 12.13
N GLU A 7 -15.84 -1.15 12.43
CA GLU A 7 -15.36 -2.48 12.83
C GLU A 7 -14.62 -3.17 11.67
N LYS A 8 -15.25 -3.24 10.48
CA LYS A 8 -14.61 -3.76 9.27
C LYS A 8 -13.37 -2.94 8.92
N ALA A 9 -13.51 -1.61 8.87
CA ALA A 9 -12.40 -0.73 8.46
C ALA A 9 -11.17 -0.88 9.37
N ARG A 10 -11.36 -1.04 10.69
CA ARG A 10 -10.25 -1.27 11.64
C ARG A 10 -9.69 -2.69 11.55
N ALA A 11 -10.52 -3.68 11.26
CA ALA A 11 -10.08 -5.06 11.11
C ALA A 11 -9.18 -5.26 9.88
N GLU A 12 -9.39 -4.48 8.83
CA GLU A 12 -8.66 -4.57 7.55
C GLU A 12 -7.65 -3.43 7.33
N LEU A 13 -7.46 -2.56 8.33
CA LEU A 13 -6.66 -1.33 8.18
C LEU A 13 -5.17 -1.62 7.96
N GLU A 14 -4.66 -2.69 8.54
CA GLU A 14 -3.25 -3.07 8.43
C GLU A 14 -2.94 -3.61 7.03
N GLU A 15 -3.80 -4.47 6.50
CA GLU A 15 -3.74 -4.96 5.13
C GLU A 15 -3.89 -3.80 4.13
N TYR A 16 -4.74 -2.82 4.44
CA TYR A 16 -4.83 -1.58 3.66
C TYR A 16 -3.52 -0.79 3.67
N LEU A 17 -2.89 -0.60 4.84
CA LEU A 17 -1.61 0.11 5.01
C LEU A 17 -0.48 -0.55 4.20
N HIS A 18 -0.51 -1.87 4.08
CA HIS A 18 0.52 -2.65 3.38
C HIS A 18 0.18 -2.99 1.93
N HIS A 19 -0.93 -2.46 1.40
CA HIS A 19 -1.41 -2.71 0.04
C HIS A 19 -1.70 -4.19 -0.26
N GLU A 20 -2.20 -4.91 0.73
CA GLU A 20 -2.48 -6.36 0.68
C GLU A 20 -3.96 -6.67 0.38
N LEU A 21 -4.80 -5.64 0.28
CA LEU A 21 -6.21 -5.78 -0.08
C LEU A 21 -6.44 -5.82 -1.58
N CYS A 22 -7.55 -6.47 -1.96
CA CYS A 22 -8.06 -6.34 -3.32
C CYS A 22 -8.51 -4.90 -3.61
N ARG A 23 -8.75 -4.59 -4.89
CA ARG A 23 -9.06 -3.23 -5.33
C ARG A 23 -10.34 -2.70 -4.70
N GLU A 24 -11.33 -3.57 -4.57
CA GLU A 24 -12.66 -3.30 -4.04
C GLU A 24 -12.59 -2.98 -2.55
N ASP A 25 -12.01 -3.88 -1.74
CA ASP A 25 -11.89 -3.67 -0.28
C ASP A 25 -11.06 -2.43 0.07
N ALA A 26 -9.99 -2.18 -0.68
CA ALA A 26 -9.22 -0.96 -0.51
C ALA A 26 -10.02 0.31 -0.86
N ALA A 27 -10.97 0.23 -1.81
CA ALA A 27 -11.84 1.37 -2.14
C ALA A 27 -12.84 1.64 -1.00
N ASP A 28 -13.44 0.59 -0.44
CA ASP A 28 -14.35 0.70 0.71
C ASP A 28 -13.67 1.37 1.91
N ILE A 29 -12.45 0.97 2.26
CA ILE A 29 -11.71 1.55 3.39
C ILE A 29 -11.35 3.02 3.12
N ARG A 30 -10.96 3.37 1.88
CA ARG A 30 -10.72 4.78 1.50
C ARG A 30 -11.96 5.63 1.70
N GLU A 31 -13.10 5.20 1.14
CA GLU A 31 -14.37 5.92 1.26
C GLU A 31 -14.77 6.08 2.74
N HIS A 32 -14.58 5.04 3.55
CA HIS A 32 -14.83 5.13 4.99
C HIS A 32 -13.93 6.17 5.67
N MET A 33 -12.62 6.19 5.41
CA MET A 33 -11.68 7.14 6.01
C MET A 33 -11.88 8.60 5.56
N GLU A 34 -12.47 8.83 4.39
CA GLU A 34 -12.89 10.18 3.98
C GLU A 34 -13.96 10.73 4.93
N ASN A 35 -14.86 9.86 5.38
CA ASN A 35 -16.04 10.22 6.18
C ASN A 35 -15.88 9.94 7.69
N CYS A 36 -14.85 9.22 8.12
CA CYS A 36 -14.62 8.85 9.51
C CYS A 36 -13.31 9.43 10.07
N ALA A 37 -13.42 10.35 11.02
CA ALA A 37 -12.27 10.98 11.65
C ALA A 37 -11.43 10.01 12.49
N ASP A 38 -12.09 9.05 13.16
CA ASP A 38 -11.43 8.09 14.05
C ASP A 38 -10.57 7.11 13.26
N CYS A 39 -11.13 6.47 12.22
CA CYS A 39 -10.37 5.55 11.36
C CYS A 39 -9.25 6.25 10.58
N ARG A 40 -9.45 7.52 10.18
CA ARG A 40 -8.38 8.35 9.63
C ARG A 40 -7.28 8.67 10.66
N GLY A 41 -7.63 8.76 11.94
CA GLY A 41 -6.70 8.88 13.05
C GLY A 41 -5.84 7.63 13.20
N GLU A 42 -6.47 6.46 13.26
CA GLU A 42 -5.79 5.15 13.33
C GLU A 42 -4.85 4.95 12.14
N TYR A 43 -5.29 5.27 10.92
CA TYR A 43 -4.46 5.19 9.72
C TYR A 43 -3.19 6.04 9.84
N ARG A 44 -3.31 7.27 10.36
CA ARG A 44 -2.15 8.16 10.57
C ARG A 44 -1.18 7.60 11.61
N VAL A 45 -1.68 6.94 12.65
CA VAL A 45 -0.83 6.26 13.65
C VAL A 45 -0.05 5.13 12.98
N GLY A 46 -0.71 4.30 12.17
CA GLY A 46 -0.07 3.23 11.40
C GLY A 46 1.04 3.75 10.49
N ILE A 47 0.77 4.80 9.70
CA ILE A 47 1.79 5.46 8.85
C ILE A 47 2.98 5.94 9.69
N ALA A 48 2.73 6.63 10.80
CA ALA A 48 3.80 7.17 11.64
C ALA A 48 4.69 6.05 12.23
N ILE A 49 4.10 4.92 12.62
CA ILE A 49 4.84 3.75 13.10
C ILE A 49 5.70 3.17 11.97
N THR A 50 5.11 2.95 10.79
CA THR A 50 5.81 2.43 9.61
C THR A 50 7.00 3.30 9.22
N GLU A 51 6.84 4.62 9.20
CA GLU A 51 7.92 5.57 8.92
C GLU A 51 9.06 5.50 9.95
N VAL A 52 8.72 5.34 11.24
CA VAL A 52 9.72 5.20 12.31
C VAL A 52 10.50 3.89 12.15
N VAL A 53 9.82 2.78 11.87
CA VAL A 53 10.46 1.48 11.64
C VAL A 53 11.39 1.57 10.43
N GLN A 54 10.91 2.11 9.30
CA GLN A 54 11.71 2.28 8.09
C GLN A 54 12.97 3.14 8.33
N ARG A 55 12.86 4.19 9.14
CA ARG A 55 14.01 5.05 9.50
C ARG A 55 15.02 4.31 10.39
N ALA A 56 14.55 3.43 11.26
CA ALA A 56 15.40 2.65 12.15
C ALA A 56 16.12 1.49 11.42
N CYS A 57 15.48 0.91 10.40
CA CYS A 57 16.06 -0.11 9.55
C CYS A 57 17.20 0.48 8.69
N LYS A 58 18.43 0.00 8.89
CA LYS A 58 19.63 0.40 8.13
C LYS A 58 20.03 -0.62 7.06
N GLU A 59 19.28 -1.71 6.95
CA GLU A 59 19.53 -2.77 5.99
C GLU A 59 19.20 -2.27 4.58
N SER A 60 20.13 -2.46 3.65
CA SER A 60 19.91 -2.16 2.24
C SER A 60 19.92 -3.45 1.46
N ALA A 61 19.03 -3.55 0.46
CA ALA A 61 19.04 -4.67 -0.46
C ALA A 61 20.42 -4.78 -1.14
N PRO A 62 20.95 -5.99 -1.36
CA PRO A 62 22.21 -6.17 -2.10
C PRO A 62 22.16 -5.50 -3.47
N GLU A 63 23.23 -4.79 -3.85
CA GLU A 63 23.31 -4.02 -5.10
C GLU A 63 23.07 -4.89 -6.34
N GLU A 64 23.61 -6.11 -6.33
CA GLU A 64 23.44 -7.10 -7.39
C GLU A 64 21.96 -7.45 -7.58
N LEU A 65 21.23 -7.70 -6.50
CA LEU A 65 19.80 -8.00 -6.54
C LEU A 65 19.00 -6.81 -7.07
N ARG A 66 19.32 -5.59 -6.61
CA ARG A 66 18.69 -4.35 -7.11
C ARG A 66 18.88 -4.20 -8.62
N THR A 67 20.09 -4.47 -9.10
CA THR A 67 20.43 -4.40 -10.53
C THR A 67 19.61 -5.41 -11.34
N VAL A 68 19.51 -6.65 -10.87
CA VAL A 68 18.71 -7.71 -11.52
C VAL A 68 17.23 -7.33 -11.58
N VAL A 69 16.65 -6.88 -10.47
CA VAL A 69 15.23 -6.48 -10.41
C VAL A 69 14.95 -5.32 -11.37
N LEU A 70 15.77 -4.28 -11.35
CA LEU A 70 15.59 -3.12 -12.24
C LEU A 70 15.75 -3.49 -13.72
N ALA A 71 16.67 -4.39 -14.06
CA ALA A 71 16.79 -4.90 -15.42
C ALA A 71 15.50 -5.61 -15.86
N ARG A 72 14.94 -6.49 -15.01
CA ARG A 72 13.69 -7.20 -15.34
C ARG A 72 12.48 -6.27 -15.48
N ILE A 73 12.37 -5.26 -14.64
CA ILE A 73 11.31 -4.25 -14.77
C ILE A 73 11.40 -3.56 -16.15
N ARG A 74 12.60 -3.19 -16.58
CA ARG A 74 12.81 -2.54 -17.89
C ARG A 74 12.52 -3.47 -19.06
N ASP A 75 12.90 -4.75 -18.95
CA ASP A 75 12.59 -5.77 -19.97
C ASP A 75 11.05 -5.85 -20.17
N ILE A 76 10.30 -6.01 -19.08
CA ILE A 76 8.83 -6.13 -19.12
C ILE A 76 8.18 -4.84 -19.66
N GLN A 77 8.68 -3.67 -19.24
CA GLN A 77 8.16 -2.38 -19.73
C GLN A 77 8.43 -2.17 -21.22
N SER A 78 9.59 -2.63 -21.71
CA SER A 78 9.93 -2.55 -23.13
C SER A 78 9.08 -3.49 -23.96
N ASP A 79 8.77 -4.68 -23.45
CA ASP A 79 7.89 -5.67 -24.10
C ASP A 79 6.43 -5.18 -24.17
N HIS A 80 5.90 -4.62 -23.08
CA HIS A 80 4.56 -4.00 -23.07
C HIS A 80 4.48 -2.71 -23.90
N GLY A 81 5.58 -1.99 -24.06
CA GLY A 81 5.65 -0.78 -24.90
C GLY A 81 5.48 -1.07 -26.39
N VAL A 82 5.74 -2.31 -26.84
CA VAL A 82 5.58 -2.72 -28.24
C VAL A 82 4.12 -3.04 -28.59
N LEU A 83 3.30 -3.47 -27.61
CA LEU A 83 1.88 -3.84 -27.84
C LEU A 83 0.90 -2.65 -27.87
N LEU A 84 1.37 -1.42 -27.62
CA LEU A 84 0.53 -0.19 -27.63
C LEU A 84 0.81 0.73 -28.83
N VAL A 85 1.62 0.29 -29.80
CA VAL A 85 1.93 1.03 -31.04
C VAL A 85 1.35 0.39 -32.32
N ASP A 86 0.49 -0.62 -32.18
CA ASP A 86 -0.34 -1.15 -33.26
C ASP A 86 -1.81 -0.71 -33.13
#